data_AF-A0A495F6N4-F1
#
_entry.id   AF-A0A495F6N4-F1
#
_cell.length_a   1.000
_cell.length_b   1.000
_cell.length_c   1.000
_cell.angle_alpha   90.00
_cell.angle_beta   90.00
_cell.angle_gamma   90.00
#
_symmetry.space_group_name_H-M   'P 1'
#
loop_
_entity.id
_entity.type
_entity.pdbx_description
1 polymer ?
#
loop_
_entity_poly.entity_id
_entity_poly.type
_entity_poly.pdbx_seq_one_letter_code
_entity_poly.pdbx_strand_id
1 'polypeptide(L)'
;MHPSTLPHPATPPVDEDLADQARPGYGIPSQDPRPGAQTALEPEDAEREAHSVLVGGGMMAGAAAGAAVGVAVAGPVGVVVGGTLGGIAGALGGAAAGTAVNTEEAGEVPDPTVKNAEHPVAAKGGRGDPSA
;
A
#
# COMPACT_ATOMS: atom_id res chain seq x y z
N MET A 1 37.25 12.65 -7.55
CA MET A 1 35.93 12.84 -6.93
C MET A 1 36.17 13.44 -5.56
N HIS A 2 35.92 14.73 -5.39
CA HIS A 2 36.11 15.39 -4.09
C HIS A 2 34.80 15.28 -3.30
N PRO A 3 34.83 14.77 -2.05
CA PRO A 3 33.69 14.91 -1.16
C PRO A 3 33.61 16.39 -0.75
N SER A 4 32.65 17.13 -1.30
CA SER A 4 32.29 18.46 -0.76
C SER A 4 31.40 18.27 0.46
N THR A 5 32.03 18.10 1.62
CA THR A 5 31.41 18.42 2.91
C THR A 5 31.35 19.95 3.01
N LEU A 6 30.25 20.54 2.55
CA LEU A 6 29.93 21.91 2.89
C LEU A 6 29.61 21.98 4.39
N PRO A 7 30.20 22.92 5.15
CA PRO A 7 29.84 23.13 6.54
C PRO A 7 28.37 23.57 6.60
N HIS A 8 27.57 22.85 7.38
CA HIS A 8 26.21 23.26 7.71
C HIS A 8 26.29 24.58 8.49
N PRO A 9 25.76 25.71 7.98
CA PRO A 9 25.70 26.91 8.79
C PRO A 9 24.75 26.62 9.96
N ALA A 10 25.21 26.87 11.18
CA ALA A 10 24.42 26.79 12.41
C ALA A 10 23.41 27.94 12.53
N THR A 11 22.77 28.29 11.41
CA THR A 11 21.61 29.19 11.39
C THR A 11 20.37 28.32 11.62
N PRO A 12 19.48 28.70 12.56
CA PRO A 12 18.20 28.04 12.67
C PRO A 12 17.52 28.07 11.29
N PRO A 13 16.74 27.04 10.95
CA PRO A 13 15.98 27.05 9.71
C PRO A 13 15.18 28.35 9.66
N VAL A 14 15.28 29.06 8.54
CA VAL A 14 14.60 30.37 8.34
C VAL A 14 13.08 30.19 8.43
N ASP A 15 12.61 28.96 8.26
CA ASP A 15 11.24 28.52 8.44
C ASP A 15 11.18 27.35 9.44
N GLU A 16 10.60 27.57 10.61
CA GLU A 16 10.55 26.57 11.68
C GLU A 16 9.78 25.31 11.22
N ASP A 17 8.83 25.46 10.30
CA ASP A 17 8.05 24.35 9.73
C ASP A 17 8.89 23.36 8.92
N LEU A 18 10.03 23.80 8.38
CA LEU A 18 10.91 23.01 7.53
C LEU A 18 11.76 22.05 8.37
N ALA A 19 12.12 22.45 9.60
CA ALA A 19 12.77 21.56 10.56
C ALA A 19 11.85 20.44 11.02
N ASP A 20 10.58 20.76 11.25
CA ASP A 20 9.58 19.78 11.69
C ASP A 20 9.22 18.78 10.58
N GLN A 21 9.28 19.22 9.31
CA GLN A 21 9.04 18.37 8.14
C GLN A 21 10.26 17.54 7.72
N ALA A 22 11.48 17.98 8.04
CA ALA A 22 12.70 17.32 7.62
C ALA A 22 13.08 16.17 8.57
N ARG A 23 12.88 14.93 8.13
CA ARG A 23 13.49 13.77 8.80
C ARG A 23 15.03 13.82 8.64
N PRO A 24 15.82 13.76 9.73
CA PRO A 24 17.28 13.80 9.63
C PRO A 24 17.83 12.73 8.68
N GLY A 25 18.68 13.13 7.72
CA GLY A 25 19.25 12.25 6.70
C GLY A 25 18.40 12.08 5.42
N TYR A 26 17.22 12.68 5.37
CA TYR A 26 16.35 12.72 4.20
C TYR A 26 16.17 14.15 3.68
N GLY A 27 15.85 14.28 2.38
CA GLY A 27 15.58 15.57 1.76
C GLY A 27 14.18 16.08 2.11
N ILE A 28 13.66 17.01 1.30
CA ILE A 28 12.26 17.43 1.39
C ILE A 28 11.37 16.19 1.15
N PRO A 29 10.46 15.83 2.07
CA PRO A 29 9.61 14.64 1.92
C PRO A 29 8.91 14.56 0.56
N SER A 30 8.37 15.66 0.04
CA SER A 30 7.69 15.68 -1.27
C SER A 30 8.58 15.41 -2.48
N GLN A 31 9.91 15.47 -2.34
CA GLN A 31 10.88 15.30 -3.42
C GLN A 31 11.78 14.06 -3.24
N ASP A 32 11.60 13.32 -2.15
CA ASP A 32 12.43 12.17 -1.81
C ASP A 32 11.58 10.89 -1.79
N PRO A 33 11.64 10.05 -2.83
CA PRO A 33 10.79 8.87 -2.97
C PRO A 33 11.20 7.74 -2.01
N ARG A 34 12.28 7.90 -1.23
CA ARG A 34 12.71 6.88 -0.27
C ARG A 34 11.65 6.76 0.84
N PRO A 35 11.20 5.55 1.21
CA PRO A 35 10.14 5.37 2.20
C PRO A 35 10.41 6.05 3.54
N GLY A 36 11.68 6.08 3.98
CA GLY A 36 12.08 6.71 5.23
C GLY A 36 11.97 8.25 5.24
N ALA A 37 11.90 8.88 4.06
CA ALA A 37 11.69 10.32 3.90
C ALA A 37 10.21 10.72 4.02
N GLN A 38 9.30 9.77 3.82
CA GLN A 38 7.86 9.99 3.93
C GLN A 38 7.41 9.84 5.38
N THR A 39 6.44 10.65 5.77
CA THR A 39 5.72 10.46 7.03
C THR A 39 4.60 9.45 6.78
N ALA A 40 4.58 8.37 7.56
CA ALA A 40 3.50 7.39 7.47
C ALA A 40 2.19 8.02 7.97
N LEU A 41 1.07 7.67 7.34
CA LEU A 41 -0.25 8.01 7.82
C LEU A 41 -0.53 7.25 9.13
N GLU A 42 -1.33 7.86 10.00
CA GLU A 42 -1.93 7.13 11.11
C GLU A 42 -2.81 5.99 10.54
N PRO A 43 -2.89 4.83 11.22
CA PRO A 43 -3.61 3.67 10.71
C PRO A 43 -5.06 3.98 10.30
N GLU A 44 -5.77 4.78 11.08
CA GLU A 44 -7.14 5.21 10.78
C GLU A 44 -7.24 6.05 9.50
N ASP A 45 -6.26 6.91 9.25
CA ASP A 45 -6.21 7.76 8.06
C ASP A 45 -5.84 6.92 6.84
N ALA A 46 -4.89 5.99 6.98
CA ALA A 46 -4.52 5.05 5.93
C ALA A 46 -5.71 4.18 5.50
N GLU A 47 -6.47 3.63 6.45
CA GLU A 47 -7.68 2.84 6.18
C GLU A 47 -8.75 3.68 5.47
N ARG A 48 -8.98 4.91 5.93
CA ARG A 48 -9.95 5.82 5.33
C ARG A 48 -9.57 6.22 3.92
N GLU A 49 -8.29 6.49 3.67
CA GLU A 49 -7.77 6.79 2.34
C GLU A 49 -7.87 5.58 1.42
N ALA A 50 -7.47 4.39 1.87
CA ALA A 50 -7.59 3.15 1.11
C ALA A 50 -9.06 2.84 0.75
N HIS A 51 -9.98 2.99 1.72
CA HIS A 51 -11.41 2.83 1.46
C HIS A 51 -11.92 3.84 0.42
N SER A 52 -11.49 5.10 0.51
CA SER A 52 -11.87 6.13 -0.46
C SER A 52 -11.33 5.84 -1.86
N VAL A 53 -10.11 5.32 -1.96
CA VAL A 53 -9.51 4.88 -3.24
C VAL A 53 -10.30 3.72 -3.82
N LEU A 54 -10.70 2.74 -3.02
CA LEU A 54 -11.48 1.62 -3.53
C LEU A 54 -12.89 2.01 -3.95
N VAL A 55 -13.57 2.88 -3.20
CA VAL A 55 -14.85 3.47 -3.62
C VAL A 55 -14.70 4.24 -4.92
N GLY A 56 -13.72 5.15 -5.02
CA GLY A 56 -13.51 5.98 -6.19
C GLY A 56 -13.09 5.18 -7.42
N GLY A 57 -12.16 4.23 -7.25
CA GLY A 57 -11.71 3.31 -8.29
C GLY A 57 -12.83 2.39 -8.77
N GLY A 58 -13.58 1.82 -7.82
CA GLY A 58 -14.76 1.01 -8.11
C GLY A 58 -15.81 1.80 -8.88
N MET A 59 -16.11 3.05 -8.47
CA MET A 59 -17.03 3.93 -9.18
C MET A 59 -16.61 4.12 -10.63
N MET A 60 -15.35 4.47 -10.89
CA MET A 60 -14.87 4.68 -12.25
C MET A 60 -14.91 3.41 -13.09
N ALA A 61 -14.46 2.29 -12.54
CA ALA A 61 -14.49 0.99 -13.23
C ALA A 61 -15.92 0.55 -13.54
N GLY A 62 -16.83 0.66 -12.58
CA GLY A 62 -18.23 0.33 -12.74
C GLY A 62 -18.92 1.26 -13.74
N ALA A 63 -18.63 2.56 -13.72
CA ALA A 63 -19.17 3.49 -14.71
C ALA A 63 -18.70 3.16 -16.13
N ALA A 64 -17.41 2.85 -16.30
CA ALA A 64 -16.87 2.45 -17.59
C ALA A 64 -17.52 1.14 -18.10
N ALA A 65 -17.63 0.13 -17.23
CA ALA A 65 -18.27 -1.14 -17.56
C ALA A 65 -19.75 -0.98 -17.89
N GLY A 66 -20.49 -0.23 -17.07
CA GLY A 66 -21.90 0.04 -17.27
C GLY A 66 -22.17 0.86 -18.54
N ALA A 67 -21.30 1.83 -18.85
CA ALA A 67 -21.36 2.58 -20.10
C ALA A 67 -21.12 1.67 -21.33
N ALA A 68 -20.15 0.75 -21.26
CA ALA A 68 -19.87 -0.20 -22.33
C ALA A 68 -21.04 -1.16 -22.59
N VAL A 69 -21.67 -1.68 -21.54
CA VAL A 69 -22.91 -2.48 -21.68
C VAL A 69 -24.06 -1.60 -22.20
N GLY A 70 -24.19 -0.39 -21.65
CA GLY A 70 -25.23 0.55 -22.01
C GLY A 70 -25.21 0.95 -23.47
N VAL A 71 -24.03 1.24 -24.04
CA VAL A 71 -23.91 1.57 -25.47
C VAL A 71 -24.30 0.41 -26.36
N ALA A 72 -23.93 -0.82 -25.98
CA ALA A 72 -24.27 -2.01 -26.75
C ALA A 72 -25.79 -2.28 -26.79
N VAL A 73 -26.50 -1.97 -25.70
CA VAL A 73 -27.95 -2.26 -25.57
C VAL A 73 -28.83 -1.11 -26.06
N ALA A 74 -28.45 0.14 -25.79
CA ALA A 74 -29.32 1.31 -25.97
C ALA A 74 -28.61 2.53 -26.61
N GLY A 75 -27.42 2.35 -27.17
CA GLY A 75 -26.67 3.43 -27.84
C GLY A 75 -26.28 4.56 -26.88
N PRO A 76 -26.21 5.83 -27.34
CA PRO A 76 -25.70 6.94 -26.54
C PRO A 76 -26.47 7.18 -25.23
N VAL A 77 -27.79 6.98 -25.21
CA VAL A 77 -28.58 7.13 -23.97
C VAL A 77 -28.20 6.04 -22.96
N GLY A 78 -27.92 4.83 -23.45
CA GLY A 78 -27.44 3.74 -22.62
C GLY A 78 -26.09 4.02 -21.95
N VAL A 79 -25.20 4.79 -22.59
CA VAL A 79 -23.93 5.23 -21.95
C VAL A 79 -24.19 6.03 -20.69
N VAL A 80 -25.13 6.98 -20.74
CA VAL A 80 -25.43 7.85 -19.59
C VAL A 80 -26.08 7.03 -18.48
N VAL A 81 -27.11 6.26 -18.79
CA VAL A 81 -27.84 5.46 -17.78
C VAL A 81 -26.93 4.36 -17.22
N GLY A 82 -26.30 3.60 -18.10
CA GLY A 82 -25.41 2.50 -17.76
C GLY A 82 -24.18 2.98 -16.99
N GLY A 83 -23.57 4.10 -17.40
CA GLY A 83 -22.44 4.68 -16.68
C GLY A 83 -22.82 5.18 -15.29
N THR A 84 -24.00 5.78 -15.13
CA THR A 84 -24.45 6.26 -13.81
C THR A 84 -24.76 5.10 -12.87
N LEU A 85 -25.54 4.11 -13.32
CA LEU A 85 -25.87 2.93 -12.52
C LEU A 85 -24.64 2.06 -12.25
N GLY A 86 -23.80 1.87 -13.26
CA GLY A 86 -22.54 1.16 -13.15
C GLY A 86 -21.61 1.86 -12.17
N GLY A 87 -21.56 3.19 -12.16
CA GLY A 87 -20.75 3.96 -11.21
C GLY A 87 -21.21 3.78 -9.77
N ILE A 88 -22.52 3.82 -9.51
CA ILE A 88 -23.06 3.56 -8.18
C ILE A 88 -22.76 2.13 -7.73
N ALA A 89 -23.03 1.14 -8.59
CA ALA A 89 -22.74 -0.26 -8.29
C ALA A 89 -21.25 -0.52 -8.07
N GLY A 90 -20.40 0.12 -8.88
CA GLY A 90 -18.96 0.06 -8.78
C GLY A 90 -18.43 0.69 -7.50
N ALA A 91 -18.98 1.83 -7.07
CA ALA A 91 -18.60 2.48 -5.82
C ALA A 91 -18.89 1.58 -4.60
N LEU A 92 -20.09 1.00 -4.57
CA LEU A 92 -20.51 0.06 -3.52
C LEU A 92 -19.70 -1.24 -3.55
N GLY A 93 -19.47 -1.78 -4.75
CA GLY A 93 -18.63 -2.97 -4.95
C GLY A 93 -17.16 -2.73 -4.54
N GLY A 94 -16.65 -1.54 -4.83
CA GLY A 94 -15.34 -1.08 -4.38
C GLY A 94 -15.26 -1.02 -2.87
N ALA A 95 -16.19 -0.34 -2.19
CA ALA A 95 -16.24 -0.33 -0.72
C ALA A 95 -16.18 -1.75 -0.13
N ALA A 96 -17.03 -2.65 -0.64
CA ALA A 96 -17.14 -4.02 -0.15
C ALA A 96 -15.86 -4.84 -0.39
N ALA A 97 -15.27 -4.76 -1.58
CA ALA A 97 -14.03 -5.47 -1.89
C ALA A 97 -12.88 -5.04 -0.96
N GLY A 98 -12.83 -3.76 -0.57
CA GLY A 98 -11.78 -3.25 0.31
C GLY A 98 -11.86 -3.87 1.70
N THR A 99 -13.06 -4.08 2.22
CA THR A 99 -13.27 -4.76 3.51
C THR A 99 -12.93 -6.25 3.47
N ALA A 100 -13.10 -6.90 2.32
CA ALA A 100 -12.78 -8.33 2.16
C ALA A 100 -11.27 -8.58 2.21
N VAL A 101 -10.48 -7.77 1.48
CA VAL A 101 -9.01 -7.91 1.43
C VAL A 101 -8.38 -7.60 2.81
N ASN A 102 -8.90 -6.59 3.52
CA ASN A 102 -8.45 -6.28 4.88
C ASN A 102 -8.70 -7.42 5.87
N THR A 103 -9.68 -8.29 5.63
CA THR A 103 -9.96 -9.47 6.47
C THR A 103 -8.98 -10.61 6.21
N GLU A 104 -8.45 -10.71 4.99
CA GLU A 104 -7.50 -11.77 4.57
C GLU A 104 -6.06 -11.49 5.06
N GLU A 105 -5.69 -10.21 5.25
CA GLU A 105 -4.38 -9.82 5.79
C GLU A 105 -4.32 -9.83 7.33
N ALA A 106 -5.46 -9.82 8.02
CA ALA A 106 -5.57 -9.97 9.47
C ALA A 106 -5.37 -11.43 9.98
N GLY A 107 -4.95 -12.34 9.09
CA GLY A 107 -4.70 -13.75 9.37
C GLY A 107 -3.22 -14.14 9.32
N GLU A 108 -2.37 -13.48 10.09
CA GLU A 108 -1.18 -14.04 10.78
C GLU A 108 -0.40 -12.84 11.37
N VAL A 109 -0.61 -12.55 12.65
CA VAL A 109 0.39 -11.82 13.44
C VAL A 109 1.19 -12.90 14.17
N PRO A 110 2.43 -13.22 13.76
CA PRO A 110 3.26 -14.14 14.52
C PRO A 110 3.54 -13.52 15.88
N ASP A 111 3.04 -14.14 16.95
CA ASP A 111 3.39 -13.82 18.33
C ASP A 111 4.93 -13.91 18.50
N PRO A 112 5.63 -12.81 18.80
CA PRO A 112 7.08 -12.81 18.92
C PRO A 112 7.59 -13.44 20.23
N THR A 113 6.76 -14.13 21.03
CA THR A 113 7.16 -14.63 22.35
C THR A 113 7.36 -16.13 22.50
N VAL A 114 7.27 -16.95 21.45
CA VAL A 114 7.71 -18.36 21.54
C VAL A 114 9.21 -18.48 21.25
N LYS A 115 9.96 -18.31 22.33
CA LYS A 115 11.41 -18.50 22.47
C LYS A 115 11.88 -19.84 21.89
N ASN A 116 12.98 -19.77 21.14
CA ASN A 116 14.09 -20.72 21.11
C ASN A 116 13.83 -22.09 21.77
N ALA A 117 13.46 -23.08 20.97
CA ALA A 117 13.80 -24.47 21.23
C ALA A 117 14.03 -25.18 19.89
N GLU A 118 15.31 -25.49 19.66
CA GLU A 118 15.78 -26.67 18.95
C GLU A 118 15.67 -26.65 17.42
N HIS A 119 16.82 -26.33 16.80
CA HIS A 119 17.19 -26.86 15.49
C HIS A 119 17.47 -28.37 15.61
N PRO A 120 16.76 -29.26 14.88
CA PRO A 120 17.37 -30.50 14.43
C PRO A 120 17.89 -30.27 13.01
N VAL A 121 19.21 -30.14 12.90
CA VAL A 121 19.95 -30.28 11.65
C VAL A 121 19.66 -31.67 11.08
N ALA A 122 18.81 -31.76 10.06
CA ALA A 122 18.65 -32.96 9.26
C ALA A 122 19.85 -33.07 8.30
N ALA A 123 20.98 -33.56 8.83
CA ALA A 123 22.13 -33.94 8.04
C ALA A 123 21.80 -35.20 7.22
N LYS A 124 21.43 -35.01 5.95
CA LYS A 124 21.34 -36.09 4.96
C LYS A 124 22.75 -36.52 4.56
N GLY A 125 23.35 -37.43 5.33
CA GLY A 125 24.67 -38.00 5.07
C GLY A 125 24.61 -39.52 4.95
N GLY A 126 24.74 -40.03 3.73
CA GLY A 126 24.82 -41.46 3.44
C GLY A 126 26.10 -42.11 4.00
N ARG A 127 25.94 -43.36 4.44
CA ARG A 127 26.96 -44.38 4.72
C ARG A 127 26.17 -45.70 4.70
N GLY A 128 26.40 -46.64 3.79
CA GLY A 128 27.69 -47.27 3.50
C GLY A 128 27.85 -48.42 4.49
N ASP A 129 27.44 -49.63 4.08
CA ASP A 129 27.63 -50.89 4.82
C ASP A 129 29.09 -51.12 5.22
N PRO A 130 29.32 -51.87 6.31
CA PRO A 130 30.15 -53.06 6.15
C PRO A 130 29.68 -54.29 6.95
N SER A 131 29.72 -55.42 6.24
CA SER A 131 30.01 -56.81 6.64
C SER A 131 30.00 -57.22 8.13
N ALA A 132 29.18 -58.23 8.45
CA ALA A 132 29.57 -59.49 9.08
C ALA A 132 28.45 -60.54 8.91
#